data_AF-A0A8S9USD6-F1
#
_entry.id   AF-A0A8S9USD6-F1
#
_cell.length_a   1.000
_cell.length_b   1.000
_cell.length_c   1.000
_cell.angle_alpha   90.00
_cell.angle_beta   90.00
_cell.angle_gamma   90.00
#
_symmetry.space_group_name_H-M   'P 1'
#
loop_
_entity.id
_entity.type
_entity.pdbx_description
1 polymer ?
#
loop_
_entity_poly.entity_id
_entity_poly.type
_entity_poly.pdbx_seq_one_letter_code
_entity_poly.pdbx_strand_id
1 'polypeptide(L)'
;MDEPDRKRKAANAYNAFSGTNTEVIGVLNIGGVHWVAYHIDVRAQTCRLFDPKQGTASYNELEAAVKEVVEPLLSLNSELTYYKFTSCLQEDSDSCGLWCLVILELTLGRTP
;
A
#
# COMPACT_ATOMS: atom_id res chain seq x y z
N MET A 1 -19.34 -14.97 -2.64
CA MET A 1 -18.01 -14.48 -2.22
C MET A 1 -17.93 -13.07 -2.75
N ASP A 2 -17.75 -12.11 -1.86
CA ASP A 2 -17.70 -10.71 -2.28
C ASP A 2 -16.40 -10.41 -3.05
N GLU A 3 -16.29 -9.20 -3.59
CA GLU A 3 -15.13 -8.77 -4.36
C GLU A 3 -13.85 -8.60 -3.50
N PRO A 4 -13.88 -7.95 -2.31
CA PRO A 4 -12.79 -7.98 -1.33
C PRO A 4 -12.22 -9.39 -1.07
N ASP A 5 -13.06 -10.39 -0.82
CA ASP A 5 -12.65 -11.77 -0.56
C ASP A 5 -11.92 -12.41 -1.75
N ARG A 6 -12.35 -12.09 -2.99
CA ARG A 6 -11.67 -12.53 -4.21
C ARG A 6 -10.28 -11.93 -4.32
N LYS A 7 -10.14 -10.61 -4.08
CA LYS A 7 -8.85 -9.90 -4.15
C LYS A 7 -7.87 -10.44 -3.10
N ARG A 8 -8.34 -10.64 -1.86
CA ARG A 8 -7.56 -11.27 -0.78
C ARG A 8 -7.08 -12.67 -1.16
N LYS A 9 -7.97 -13.53 -1.67
CA LYS A 9 -7.60 -14.88 -2.12
C LYS A 9 -6.58 -14.88 -3.24
N ALA A 10 -6.74 -14.00 -4.22
CA ALA A 10 -5.80 -13.87 -5.32
C ALA A 10 -4.41 -13.48 -4.80
N ALA A 11 -4.31 -12.42 -3.99
CA ALA A 11 -3.03 -11.99 -3.41
C ALA A 11 -2.38 -13.09 -2.54
N ASN A 12 -3.18 -13.80 -1.75
CA ASN A 12 -2.69 -14.89 -0.91
C ASN A 12 -2.18 -16.09 -1.74
N ALA A 13 -2.79 -16.38 -2.89
CA ALA A 13 -2.32 -17.43 -3.80
C ALA A 13 -0.90 -17.16 -4.35
N TYR A 14 -0.47 -15.90 -4.36
CA TYR A 14 0.89 -15.48 -4.73
C TYR A 14 1.82 -15.28 -3.53
N ASN A 15 1.46 -15.79 -2.34
CA ASN A 15 2.24 -15.68 -1.11
C ASN A 15 2.53 -14.23 -0.67
N ALA A 16 1.69 -13.25 -1.05
CA ALA A 16 1.91 -11.84 -0.69
C ALA A 16 2.02 -11.62 0.82
N PHE A 17 1.33 -12.43 1.63
CA PHE A 17 1.28 -12.32 3.09
C PHE A 17 2.02 -13.45 3.82
N SER A 18 2.95 -14.13 3.13
CA SER A 18 3.79 -15.13 3.78
C SER A 18 4.54 -14.52 4.97
N GLY A 19 4.59 -15.22 6.11
CA GLY A 19 5.37 -14.79 7.28
C GLY A 19 6.88 -14.67 7.03
N THR A 20 7.37 -15.12 5.87
CA THR A 20 8.76 -14.92 5.42
C THR A 20 9.00 -13.57 4.76
N ASN A 21 7.95 -12.89 4.30
CA ASN A 21 8.07 -11.60 3.62
C ASN A 21 8.36 -10.52 4.65
N THR A 22 9.44 -9.77 4.40
CA THR A 22 9.85 -8.67 5.27
C THR A 22 9.22 -7.34 4.86
N GLU A 23 8.80 -7.26 3.60
CA GLU A 23 8.21 -6.08 2.99
C GLU A 23 6.99 -6.51 2.16
N VAL A 24 5.91 -5.74 2.23
CA VAL A 24 4.69 -5.96 1.46
C VAL A 24 4.30 -4.65 0.81
N ILE A 25 4.11 -4.66 -0.51
CA ILE A 25 3.69 -3.50 -1.28
C ILE A 25 2.35 -3.75 -1.95
N GLY A 26 1.61 -2.69 -2.21
CA GLY A 26 0.39 -2.78 -2.99
C GLY A 26 -0.02 -1.44 -3.57
N VAL A 27 -0.84 -1.51 -4.62
CA VAL A 27 -1.45 -0.35 -5.27
C VAL A 27 -2.96 -0.58 -5.30
N LEU A 28 -3.73 0.42 -4.87
CA LEU A 28 -5.19 0.39 -4.88
C LEU A 28 -5.70 1.45 -5.84
N ASN A 29 -6.78 1.13 -6.55
CA ASN A 29 -7.56 2.12 -7.26
C ASN A 29 -8.74 2.55 -6.37
N ILE A 30 -8.68 3.79 -5.90
CA ILE A 30 -9.76 4.44 -5.16
C ILE A 30 -10.76 5.03 -6.16
N GLY A 31 -12.04 4.70 -5.96
CA GLY A 31 -13.15 5.25 -6.75
C GLY A 31 -13.14 4.89 -8.24
N GLY A 32 -12.33 3.93 -8.69
CA GLY A 32 -12.23 3.53 -10.10
C GLY A 32 -11.36 4.47 -10.96
N VAL A 33 -10.80 5.54 -10.40
CA VAL A 33 -10.16 6.63 -11.16
C VAL A 33 -8.80 7.09 -10.62
N HIS A 34 -8.44 6.74 -9.38
CA HIS A 34 -7.24 7.28 -8.75
C HIS A 34 -6.41 6.18 -8.10
N TRP A 35 -5.14 6.06 -8.49
CA TRP A 35 -4.23 5.05 -7.94
C TRP A 35 -3.43 5.63 -6.77
N VAL A 36 -3.36 4.85 -5.70
CA VAL A 36 -2.59 5.12 -4.49
C VAL A 36 -1.79 3.87 -4.10
N ALA A 37 -0.72 4.02 -3.33
CA ALA A 37 0.16 2.92 -2.97
C ALA A 37 0.43 2.84 -1.47
N TYR A 38 0.74 1.64 -0.99
CA TYR A 38 1.26 1.42 0.35
C TYR A 38 2.50 0.53 0.33
N HIS A 39 3.38 0.76 1.29
CA HIS A 39 4.54 -0.08 1.60
C HIS A 39 4.53 -0.41 3.09
N ILE A 40 4.55 -1.69 3.42
CA ILE A 40 4.62 -2.18 4.79
C ILE A 40 6.01 -2.78 5.00
N ASP A 41 6.73 -2.26 5.99
CA ASP A 41 7.88 -2.94 6.58
C ASP A 41 7.36 -3.78 7.75
N VAL A 42 7.31 -5.10 7.55
CA VAL A 42 6.77 -6.06 8.51
C VAL A 42 7.64 -6.14 9.77
N ARG A 43 8.96 -5.93 9.62
CA ARG A 43 9.91 -5.98 10.74
C ARG A 43 9.81 -4.74 11.62
N ALA A 44 9.71 -3.57 10.99
CA ALA A 44 9.53 -2.31 11.69
C ALA A 44 8.07 -2.07 12.13
N GLN A 45 7.12 -2.87 11.60
CA GLN A 45 5.67 -2.71 11.81
C GLN A 45 5.20 -1.31 11.46
N THR A 46 5.68 -0.83 10.31
CA THR A 46 5.32 0.49 9.78
C THR A 46 4.68 0.35 8.42
N CYS A 47 3.72 1.23 8.12
CA CYS A 47 3.07 1.35 6.84
C CYS A 47 3.24 2.76 6.29
N ARG A 48 3.91 2.90 5.16
CA ARG A 48 3.99 4.14 4.40
C ARG A 48 2.85 4.16 3.40
N LEU A 49 2.05 5.20 3.46
CA LEU A 49 0.95 5.49 2.55
C LEU A 49 1.42 6.53 1.55
N PHE A 50 1.09 6.35 0.28
CA PHE A 50 1.43 7.28 -0.78
C PHE A 50 0.21 7.57 -1.65
N ASP A 51 -0.16 8.85 -1.71
CA ASP A 51 -1.09 9.39 -2.69
C ASP A 51 -0.30 10.35 -3.59
N PRO A 52 -0.24 10.11 -4.92
CA PRO A 52 0.39 11.03 -5.88
C PRO A 52 -0.14 12.47 -5.80
N LYS A 53 -1.41 12.66 -5.44
CA LYS A 53 -2.04 13.98 -5.25
C LYS A 53 -2.00 14.48 -3.80
N GLN A 54 -1.45 13.68 -2.89
CA GLN A 54 -1.30 13.96 -1.47
C GLN A 54 -2.62 14.38 -0.79
N GLY A 55 -3.76 13.86 -1.25
CA GLY A 55 -5.08 14.19 -0.77
C GLY A 55 -5.39 13.51 0.57
N THR A 56 -5.79 14.30 1.56
CA THR A 56 -6.16 13.78 2.90
C THR A 56 -7.25 12.70 2.84
N ALA A 57 -8.24 12.85 1.96
CA ALA A 57 -9.32 11.88 1.80
C ALA A 57 -8.78 10.52 1.29
N SER A 58 -7.95 10.53 0.25
CA SER A 58 -7.34 9.31 -0.30
C SER A 58 -6.46 8.62 0.73
N TYR A 59 -5.71 9.37 1.54
CA TYR A 59 -4.91 8.80 2.62
C TYR A 59 -5.76 8.06 3.65
N ASN A 60 -6.88 8.67 4.08
CA ASN A 60 -7.75 8.07 5.08
C ASN A 60 -8.42 6.80 4.52
N GLU A 61 -8.85 6.81 3.26
CA GLU A 61 -9.43 5.65 2.59
C GLU A 61 -8.40 4.52 2.40
N LEU A 62 -7.17 4.87 2.00
CA LEU A 62 -6.08 3.92 1.86
C LEU A 62 -5.71 3.31 3.22
N GLU A 63 -5.59 4.11 4.28
CA GLU A 63 -5.29 3.64 5.63
C GLU A 63 -6.36 2.64 6.11
N ALA A 64 -7.64 3.00 5.97
CA ALA A 64 -8.75 2.12 6.32
C ALA A 64 -8.71 0.81 5.53
N ALA A 65 -8.48 0.89 4.21
CA ALA A 65 -8.38 -0.29 3.36
C ALA A 65 -7.22 -1.21 3.79
N VAL A 66 -6.03 -0.67 4.08
CA VAL A 66 -4.89 -1.47 4.55
C VAL A 66 -5.20 -2.08 5.91
N LYS A 67 -5.74 -1.30 6.86
CA LYS A 67 -6.06 -1.75 8.22
C LYS A 67 -7.11 -2.87 8.25
N GLU A 68 -8.14 -2.79 7.41
CA GLU A 68 -9.23 -3.76 7.38
C GLU A 68 -8.94 -5.01 6.52
N VAL A 69 -8.10 -4.85 5.49
CA VAL A 69 -7.91 -5.89 4.46
C VAL A 69 -6.58 -6.58 4.58
N VAL A 70 -5.50 -5.82 4.74
CA VAL A 70 -4.13 -6.32 4.61
C VAL A 70 -3.55 -6.66 5.97
N GLU A 71 -3.67 -5.75 6.94
CA GLU A 71 -3.11 -5.92 8.29
C GLU A 71 -3.53 -7.25 8.96
N PRO A 72 -4.81 -7.70 8.89
CA PRO A 72 -5.22 -8.97 9.50
C PRO A 72 -4.63 -10.22 8.82
N LEU A 73 -4.04 -10.09 7.63
CA LEU A 73 -3.41 -11.18 6.89
C LEU A 73 -1.93 -11.33 7.22
N LEU A 74 -1.34 -10.35 7.92
CA LEU A 74 0.08 -10.33 8.26
C LEU A 74 0.31 -10.94 9.65
N SER A 75 1.45 -11.61 9.81
CA SER A 75 1.90 -12.13 11.11
C SER A 75 2.58 -11.03 11.93
N LEU A 76 1.80 -10.07 12.42
CA LEU A 76 2.28 -8.94 13.22
C LEU A 76 2.18 -9.21 14.72
N ASN A 77 3.04 -8.57 15.52
CA ASN A 77 3.00 -8.67 16.99
C ASN A 77 2.29 -7.46 17.64
N SER A 78 1.97 -6.43 16.85
CA SER A 78 1.35 -5.17 17.24
C SER A 78 0.77 -4.48 16.00
N GLU A 79 -0.12 -3.49 16.21
CA GLU A 79 -0.73 -2.71 15.11
C GLU A 79 0.33 -1.95 14.31
N LEU A 80 0.07 -1.78 13.01
CA LEU A 80 0.95 -0.98 12.15
C LEU A 80 0.93 0.49 12.55
N THR A 81 2.10 1.12 12.55
CA THR A 81 2.20 2.59 12.61
C THR A 81 2.17 3.17 11.21
N TYR A 82 1.23 4.09 10.95
CA TYR A 82 0.99 4.65 9.61
C TYR A 82 1.67 6.01 9.41
N TYR A 83 2.26 6.20 8.23
CA TYR A 83 2.94 7.43 7.83
C TYR A 83 2.53 7.85 6.42
N LYS A 84 2.34 9.15 6.21
CA LYS A 84 2.10 9.72 4.87
C LYS A 84 3.42 10.05 4.21
N PHE A 85 3.60 9.62 2.98
CA PHE A 85 4.77 9.92 2.17
C PHE A 85 4.47 11.09 1.23
N THR A 86 5.10 12.25 1.45
CA THR A 86 4.72 13.51 0.78
C THR A 86 5.87 14.17 -0.01
N SER A 87 6.85 13.39 -0.48
CA SER A 87 8.00 13.96 -1.20
C SER A 87 7.81 14.05 -2.72
N CYS A 88 6.75 13.45 -3.28
CA CYS A 88 6.50 13.43 -4.72
C CYS A 88 5.03 13.76 -5.01
N LEU A 89 4.79 15.01 -5.38
CA LEU A 89 3.49 15.49 -5.83
C LEU A 89 3.39 15.36 -7.36
N GLN A 90 2.35 14.70 -7.82
CA GLN A 90 1.98 14.66 -9.23
C GLN A 90 1.21 15.92 -9.60
N GLU A 91 1.66 16.59 -10.67
CA GLU A 91 1.02 17.79 -11.22
C GLU A 91 0.09 17.50 -12.41
N ASP A 92 0.25 16.35 -13.08
CA ASP A 92 -0.63 15.91 -14.16
C ASP A 92 -1.89 15.18 -13.63
N SER A 93 -2.81 14.83 -14.51
CA SER A 93 -4.09 14.21 -14.13
C SER A 93 -4.12 12.69 -14.23
N ASP A 94 -3.14 12.05 -14.87
CA ASP A 94 -3.23 10.65 -15.34
C ASP A 94 -2.06 9.76 -14.96
N SER A 95 -0.95 10.29 -14.44
CA SER A 95 0.23 9.49 -14.08
C SER A 95 0.17 8.82 -12.71
N CYS A 96 -0.99 8.77 -12.03
CA CYS A 96 -1.08 8.32 -10.63
C CYS A 96 -0.57 6.90 -10.43
N GLY A 97 -0.91 5.98 -11.34
CA GLY A 97 -0.38 4.61 -11.29
C GLY A 97 1.14 4.53 -11.51
N LEU A 98 1.69 5.37 -12.40
CA LEU A 98 3.14 5.41 -12.65
C LEU A 98 3.89 5.91 -11.42
N TRP A 99 3.41 6.98 -10.78
CA TRP A 99 4.01 7.51 -9.55
C TRP A 99 3.96 6.50 -8.40
N CYS A 100 2.87 5.73 -8.27
CA CYS A 100 2.80 4.62 -7.33
C CYS A 100 3.94 3.61 -7.56
N LEU A 101 4.15 3.17 -8.80
CA LEU A 101 5.21 2.21 -9.12
C LEU A 101 6.61 2.77 -8.85
N VAL A 102 6.86 4.03 -9.23
CA VAL A 102 8.15 4.70 -9.00
C VAL A 102 8.47 4.77 -7.51
N ILE A 103 7.53 5.21 -6.67
CA ILE A 103 7.75 5.31 -5.22
C ILE A 103 7.98 3.94 -4.59
N LEU A 104 7.23 2.91 -5.01
CA LEU A 104 7.42 1.56 -4.50
C LEU A 104 8.80 1.00 -4.89
N GLU A 105 9.23 1.18 -6.14
CA GLU A 105 10.57 0.79 -6.59
C GLU A 105 11.66 1.51 -5.79
N LEU A 106 11.55 2.82 -5.58
CA LEU A 106 12.51 3.59 -4.78
C LEU A 106 12.53 3.17 -3.31
N THR A 107 11.39 2.71 -2.77
CA THR A 107 11.29 2.27 -1.38
C THR A 107 11.90 0.87 -1.19
N LEU A 108 11.74 -0.02 -2.17
CA LEU A 108 12.32 -1.37 -2.18
C LEU A 108 13.79 -1.38 -2.59
N GLY A 109 14.17 -0.48 -3.50
CA GLY A 109 15.51 -0.27 -3.98
C GLY A 109 16.39 0.34 -2.89
N ARG A 110 16.79 -0.49 -1.92
CA ARG A 110 17.84 -0.14 -0.97
C ARG A 110 19.10 0.14 -1.79
N THR A 111 19.52 1.41 -1.86
CA THR A 111 20.90 1.68 -2.29
C THR A 111 21.85 0.92 -1.36
N PRO A 112 22.85 0.20 -1.90
CA PRO A 112 23.87 -0.48 -1.10
C PRO A 112 24.54 0.41 -0.06
#